data_AF-A0AAU6WZD6-F1
#
_entry.id   AF-A0AAU6WZD6-F1
#
_cell.length_a   1.000
_cell.length_b   1.000
_cell.length_c   1.000
_cell.angle_alpha   90.00
_cell.angle_beta   90.00
_cell.angle_gamma   90.00
#
_symmetry.space_group_name_H-M   'P 1'
#
loop_
_entity.id
_entity.type
_entity.pdbx_description
1 polymer ?
#
loop_
_entity_poly.entity_id
_entity_poly.type
_entity_poly.pdbx_seq_one_letter_code
_entity_poly.pdbx_strand_id
1 'polypeptide(L)'
;MKRQWIFILALLMIMPFAATAQKLRIAVAANAQFVAGVLAKAFKQQTGVTAELIVGSSGKLTAQIEQRAPFDAFLSADMKYPQELFDKGFTTGKPKVYAYGALVVWSKQPLKAGLASLKENEFRKVAIANPALAPYGEAALQALKKLKLADDLQPKIVYGESVAQVNQYLLTGAVDAAFTAKSIVFEPAQKSIGTWTEVSSKLYRPIAQGVVIIKPAAGKNSKYAQAFYNFLFSAKAKQIFKQYGYR
;
A
#
# COMPACT_ATOMS: atom_id res chain seq x y z
N MET A 1 -20.73 -25.30 -74.32
CA MET A 1 -19.91 -24.07 -74.32
C MET A 1 -20.59 -22.99 -73.49
N LYS A 2 -19.79 -22.21 -72.76
CA LYS A 2 -20.09 -20.98 -71.97
C LYS A 2 -20.12 -21.17 -70.44
N ARG A 3 -18.94 -20.86 -69.88
CA ARG A 3 -18.53 -20.72 -68.47
C ARG A 3 -19.40 -19.67 -67.77
N GLN A 4 -19.95 -19.99 -66.60
CA GLN A 4 -20.36 -18.98 -65.63
C GLN A 4 -19.25 -18.86 -64.58
N TRP A 5 -18.65 -17.67 -64.52
CA TRP A 5 -17.58 -17.32 -63.60
C TRP A 5 -18.19 -16.98 -62.25
N ILE A 6 -17.99 -17.85 -61.26
CA ILE A 6 -18.32 -17.53 -59.86
C ILE A 6 -17.16 -16.70 -59.32
N PHE A 7 -17.34 -15.38 -59.28
CA PHE A 7 -16.48 -14.47 -58.52
C PHE A 7 -16.73 -14.71 -57.03
N ILE A 8 -15.86 -15.49 -56.38
CA ILE A 8 -15.79 -15.55 -54.92
C ILE A 8 -15.07 -14.27 -54.46
N LEU A 9 -15.85 -13.28 -54.03
CA LEU A 9 -15.34 -12.10 -53.34
C LEU A 9 -14.88 -12.55 -51.94
N ALA A 10 -13.60 -12.84 -51.78
CA ALA A 10 -13.00 -13.08 -50.48
C ALA A 10 -12.96 -11.76 -49.69
N LEU A 11 -14.01 -11.52 -48.92
CA LEU A 11 -14.08 -10.40 -47.98
C LEU A 11 -13.10 -10.69 -46.83
N LEU A 12 -11.89 -10.13 -46.89
CA LEU A 12 -10.95 -10.10 -45.77
C LEU A 12 -11.61 -9.34 -44.61
N MET A 13 -12.15 -10.07 -43.63
CA MET A 13 -12.45 -9.50 -42.31
C MET A 13 -11.13 -9.15 -41.63
N ILE A 14 -10.72 -7.89 -41.77
CA ILE A 14 -9.71 -7.30 -40.88
C ILE A 14 -10.39 -7.14 -39.52
N MET A 15 -10.30 -8.17 -38.67
CA MET A 15 -10.65 -8.00 -37.27
C MET A 15 -9.68 -6.97 -36.69
N PRO A 16 -10.15 -5.83 -36.14
CA PRO A 16 -9.28 -4.95 -35.41
C PRO A 16 -8.79 -5.74 -34.20
N PHE A 17 -7.50 -6.09 -34.20
CA PHE A 17 -6.82 -6.57 -33.02
C PHE A 17 -6.87 -5.40 -32.03
N ALA A 18 -7.89 -5.40 -31.16
CA ALA A 18 -7.92 -4.50 -30.02
C ALA A 18 -6.71 -4.88 -29.18
N ALA A 19 -5.61 -4.14 -29.35
CA ALA A 19 -4.44 -4.25 -28.51
C ALA A 19 -4.92 -3.98 -27.08
N THR A 20 -5.17 -5.05 -26.32
CA THR A 20 -5.56 -4.94 -24.93
C THR A 20 -4.40 -4.27 -24.22
N ALA A 21 -4.58 -3.02 -23.82
CA ALA A 21 -3.57 -2.26 -23.11
C ALA A 21 -3.20 -3.05 -21.84
N GLN A 22 -2.04 -3.68 -21.89
CA GLN A 22 -1.59 -4.64 -20.90
C GLN A 22 -1.40 -3.91 -19.55
N LYS A 23 -2.14 -4.33 -18.53
CA LYS A 23 -2.10 -3.71 -17.19
C LYS A 23 -1.00 -4.35 -16.35
N LEU A 24 -0.20 -3.52 -15.70
CA LEU A 24 0.77 -3.91 -14.68
C LEU A 24 0.05 -4.02 -13.34
N ARG A 25 0.02 -5.20 -12.72
CA ARG A 25 -0.72 -5.44 -11.46
C ARG A 25 0.23 -5.31 -10.27
N ILE A 26 -0.04 -4.34 -9.39
CA ILE A 26 0.84 -4.01 -8.28
C ILE A 26 0.10 -4.23 -6.97
N ALA A 27 0.60 -5.17 -6.16
CA ALA A 27 0.17 -5.33 -4.79
C ALA A 27 0.77 -4.20 -3.94
N VAL A 28 -0.06 -3.44 -3.23
CA VAL A 28 0.36 -2.25 -2.48
C VAL A 28 -0.18 -2.30 -1.06
N ALA A 29 0.72 -2.20 -0.08
CA ALA A 29 0.32 -2.08 1.31
C ALA A 29 -0.56 -0.84 1.55
N ALA A 30 -1.59 -1.00 2.37
CA ALA A 30 -2.64 -0.01 2.60
C ALA A 30 -2.15 1.41 2.97
N ASN A 31 -1.02 1.54 3.66
CA ASN A 31 -0.44 2.85 3.98
C ASN A 31 -0.02 3.64 2.74
N ALA A 32 0.31 2.95 1.64
CA ALA A 32 0.81 3.53 0.42
C ALA A 32 -0.29 3.76 -0.63
N GLN A 33 -1.57 3.46 -0.34
CA GLN A 33 -2.64 3.49 -1.34
C GLN A 33 -2.73 4.82 -2.13
N PHE A 34 -2.65 5.97 -1.44
CA PHE A 34 -2.80 7.28 -2.07
C PHE A 34 -1.55 7.66 -2.86
N VAL A 35 -0.37 7.54 -2.23
CA VAL A 35 0.91 7.84 -2.90
C VAL A 35 1.16 6.92 -4.10
N ALA A 36 0.79 5.64 -4.00
CA ALA A 36 0.88 4.69 -5.10
C ALA A 36 -0.06 5.08 -6.25
N GLY A 37 -1.25 5.61 -5.96
CA GLY A 37 -2.15 6.18 -6.97
C GLY A 37 -1.52 7.33 -7.73
N VAL A 38 -0.83 8.24 -7.03
CA VAL A 38 -0.08 9.35 -7.66
C VAL A 38 1.10 8.86 -8.48
N LEU A 39 1.86 7.90 -7.95
CA LEU A 39 2.98 7.25 -8.64
C LEU A 39 2.51 6.54 -9.91
N ALA A 40 1.40 5.80 -9.85
CA ALA A 40 0.82 5.10 -10.99
C ALA A 40 0.39 6.07 -12.11
N LYS A 41 -0.22 7.21 -11.74
CA LYS A 41 -0.58 8.27 -12.70
C LYS A 41 0.67 8.87 -13.36
N ALA A 42 1.68 9.23 -12.57
CA ALA A 42 2.93 9.78 -13.09
C ALA A 42 3.69 8.78 -13.98
N PHE A 43 3.72 7.50 -13.59
CA PHE A 43 4.32 6.43 -14.38
C PHE A 43 3.60 6.25 -15.72
N LYS A 44 2.26 6.28 -15.72
CA LYS A 44 1.46 6.21 -16.95
C LYS A 44 1.71 7.39 -17.88
N GLN A 45 1.82 8.60 -17.34
CA GLN A 45 2.14 9.80 -18.14
C GLN A 45 3.51 9.67 -18.82
N GLN A 46 4.49 9.07 -18.16
CA GLN A 46 5.85 8.90 -18.70
C GLN A 46 5.97 7.75 -19.71
N THR A 47 5.20 6.67 -19.53
CA THR A 47 5.45 5.40 -20.23
C THR A 47 4.27 4.89 -21.06
N GLY A 48 3.07 5.46 -20.89
CA GLY A 48 1.81 4.95 -21.43
C GLY A 48 1.27 3.70 -20.71
N VAL A 49 2.04 3.09 -19.80
CA VAL A 49 1.68 1.84 -19.13
C VAL A 49 0.73 2.12 -17.96
N THR A 50 -0.39 1.39 -17.89
CA THR A 50 -1.32 1.49 -16.77
C THR A 50 -0.94 0.52 -15.66
N ALA A 51 -0.71 1.05 -14.46
CA ALA A 51 -0.55 0.26 -13.24
C ALA A 51 -1.91 0.13 -12.51
N GLU A 52 -2.39 -1.10 -12.38
CA GLU A 52 -3.55 -1.46 -11.56
C GLU A 52 -3.07 -1.76 -10.14
N LEU A 53 -3.61 -1.06 -9.15
CA LEU A 53 -3.19 -1.18 -7.76
C LEU A 53 -4.18 -2.05 -7.00
N ILE A 54 -3.66 -3.07 -6.32
CA ILE A 54 -4.42 -3.94 -5.44
C ILE A 54 -3.96 -3.66 -4.01
N VAL A 55 -4.87 -3.12 -3.20
CA VAL A 55 -4.55 -2.59 -1.88
C VAL A 55 -4.95 -3.58 -0.78
N GLY A 56 -4.08 -3.81 0.19
CA GLY A 56 -4.33 -4.70 1.32
C GLY A 56 -3.29 -4.56 2.43
N SER A 57 -3.39 -5.34 3.51
CA SER A 57 -2.29 -5.47 4.47
C SER A 57 -1.11 -6.20 3.82
N SER A 58 0.13 -5.88 4.21
CA SER A 58 1.32 -6.53 3.67
C SER A 58 1.26 -8.06 3.84
N GLY A 59 0.83 -8.54 5.00
CA GLY A 59 0.71 -9.98 5.25
C GLY A 59 -0.34 -10.66 4.39
N LYS A 60 -1.51 -10.04 4.18
CA LYS A 60 -2.55 -10.59 3.30
C LYS A 60 -2.09 -10.64 1.84
N LEU A 61 -1.46 -9.57 1.36
CA LEU A 61 -0.91 -9.53 0.00
C LEU A 61 0.21 -10.56 -0.19
N THR A 62 1.03 -10.78 0.84
CA THR A 62 2.05 -11.83 0.85
C THR A 62 1.42 -13.21 0.72
N ALA A 63 0.41 -13.52 1.53
CA ALA A 63 -0.32 -14.79 1.42
C ALA A 63 -0.94 -14.98 0.03
N GLN A 64 -1.48 -13.92 -0.58
CA GLN A 64 -2.00 -13.97 -1.96
C GLN A 64 -0.88 -14.24 -2.98
N ILE A 65 0.29 -13.62 -2.84
CA ILE A 65 1.46 -13.89 -3.70
C ILE A 65 1.89 -15.36 -3.58
N GLU A 66 1.93 -15.89 -2.36
CA GLU A 66 2.27 -17.29 -2.11
C GLU A 66 1.25 -18.26 -2.73
N GLN A 67 -0.02 -17.86 -2.75
CA GLN A 67 -1.11 -18.53 -3.46
C GLN A 67 -1.13 -18.25 -4.97
N ARG A 68 -0.05 -17.69 -5.54
CA ARG A 68 0.12 -17.43 -6.97
C ARG A 68 -0.86 -16.41 -7.55
N ALA A 69 -1.36 -15.47 -6.75
CA ALA A 69 -2.08 -14.32 -7.27
C ALA A 69 -1.22 -13.58 -8.31
N PRO A 70 -1.80 -13.15 -9.45
CA PRO A 70 -1.05 -12.66 -10.60
C PRO A 70 -0.62 -11.20 -10.40
N PHE A 71 0.31 -10.96 -9.48
CA PHE A 71 0.96 -9.68 -9.27
C PHE A 71 2.30 -9.62 -9.99
N ASP A 72 2.65 -8.44 -10.49
CA ASP A 72 3.91 -8.16 -11.16
C ASP A 72 4.95 -7.57 -10.19
N ALA A 73 4.49 -6.76 -9.23
CA ALA A 73 5.32 -6.16 -8.19
C ALA A 73 4.56 -6.06 -6.87
N PHE A 74 5.30 -6.02 -5.77
CA PHE A 74 4.77 -5.87 -4.42
C PHE A 74 5.50 -4.75 -3.67
N LEU A 75 4.73 -3.78 -3.17
CA LEU A 75 5.18 -2.70 -2.29
C LEU A 75 4.63 -2.98 -0.89
N SER A 76 5.50 -3.45 0.01
CA SER A 76 5.16 -3.73 1.41
C SER A 76 5.45 -2.53 2.31
N ALA A 77 4.68 -2.39 3.40
CA ALA A 77 4.94 -1.47 4.49
C ALA A 77 6.16 -1.83 5.37
N ASP A 78 6.84 -2.94 5.10
CA ASP A 78 8.06 -3.37 5.78
C ASP A 78 9.02 -4.10 4.82
N MET A 79 10.17 -4.52 5.34
CA MET A 79 11.10 -5.43 4.64
C MET A 79 10.84 -6.91 4.93
N LYS A 80 10.16 -7.24 6.04
CA LYS A 80 9.93 -8.63 6.47
C LYS A 80 9.21 -9.43 5.37
N TYR A 81 8.08 -8.94 4.89
CA TYR A 81 7.28 -9.68 3.91
C TYR A 81 7.96 -9.81 2.53
N PRO A 82 8.54 -8.76 1.94
CA PRO A 82 9.33 -8.91 0.71
C PRO A 82 10.54 -9.83 0.86
N GLN A 83 11.18 -9.85 2.03
CA GLN A 83 12.29 -10.75 2.33
C GLN A 83 11.82 -12.20 2.39
N GLU A 84 10.72 -12.48 3.09
CA GLU A 84 10.10 -13.80 3.16
C GLU A 84 9.77 -14.34 1.76
N LEU A 85 9.19 -13.51 0.88
CA LEU A 85 8.91 -13.89 -0.50
C LEU A 85 10.19 -14.18 -1.31
N PHE A 86 11.26 -13.40 -1.09
CA PHE A 86 12.55 -13.66 -1.74
C PHE A 86 13.14 -15.00 -1.28
N ASP A 87 13.15 -15.25 0.02
CA ASP A 87 13.70 -16.47 0.62
C ASP A 87 12.94 -17.72 0.16
N LYS A 88 11.62 -17.61 0.01
CA LYS A 88 10.76 -18.66 -0.56
C LYS A 88 10.80 -18.75 -2.09
N GLY A 89 11.60 -17.94 -2.76
CA GLY A 89 11.80 -18.00 -4.22
C GLY A 89 10.68 -17.40 -5.07
N PHE A 90 9.79 -16.58 -4.50
CA PHE A 90 8.68 -15.92 -5.21
C PHE A 90 9.08 -14.61 -5.91
N THR A 91 10.31 -14.11 -5.77
CA THR A 91 10.73 -12.82 -6.36
C THR A 91 11.92 -12.96 -7.29
N THR A 92 12.04 -12.06 -8.27
CA THR A 92 13.14 -12.09 -9.25
C THR A 92 14.47 -11.62 -8.67
N GLY A 93 14.45 -10.93 -7.53
CA GLY A 93 15.63 -10.43 -6.85
C GLY A 93 15.33 -10.03 -5.40
N LYS A 94 16.39 -9.65 -4.68
CA LYS A 94 16.29 -9.22 -3.27
C LYS A 94 15.41 -7.98 -3.13
N PRO A 95 14.66 -7.85 -2.01
CA PRO A 95 13.91 -6.65 -1.73
C PRO A 95 14.81 -5.44 -1.57
N LYS A 96 14.28 -4.27 -1.93
CA LYS A 96 14.96 -2.98 -1.73
C LYS A 96 14.04 -2.01 -1.00
N VAL A 97 14.60 -1.26 -0.06
CA VAL A 97 13.87 -0.19 0.63
C VAL A 97 13.57 0.94 -0.36
N TYR A 98 12.31 1.28 -0.57
CA TYR A 98 11.91 2.40 -1.43
C TYR A 98 11.61 3.68 -0.63
N ALA A 99 11.19 3.56 0.63
CA ALA A 99 10.88 4.69 1.51
C ALA A 99 10.83 4.27 2.98
N TYR A 100 10.89 5.24 3.88
CA TYR A 100 10.61 5.05 5.30
C TYR A 100 9.27 5.71 5.69
N GLY A 101 8.42 4.95 6.36
CA GLY A 101 7.15 5.41 6.90
C GLY A 101 7.26 6.08 8.27
N ALA A 102 6.19 6.74 8.69
CA ALA A 102 6.04 7.32 10.03
C ALA A 102 4.65 7.00 10.59
N LEU A 103 4.61 6.54 11.84
CA LEU A 103 3.38 6.24 12.57
C LEU A 103 2.77 7.53 13.13
N VAL A 104 1.46 7.68 13.00
CA VAL A 104 0.70 8.78 13.61
C VAL A 104 -0.52 8.22 14.34
N VAL A 105 -1.04 8.97 15.29
CA VAL A 105 -2.40 8.80 15.79
C VAL A 105 -3.27 9.84 15.13
N TRP A 106 -4.30 9.40 14.41
CA TRP A 106 -5.33 10.26 13.81
C TRP A 106 -6.60 10.17 14.63
N SER A 107 -7.16 11.30 15.02
CA SER A 107 -8.25 11.38 16.00
C SER A 107 -9.24 12.48 15.66
N LYS A 108 -10.46 12.35 16.16
CA LYS A 108 -11.48 13.42 16.04
C LYS A 108 -11.17 14.63 16.92
N GLN A 109 -10.53 14.41 18.06
CA GLN A 109 -10.16 15.43 19.03
C GLN A 109 -8.63 15.46 19.25
N PRO A 110 -8.03 16.61 19.59
CA PRO A 110 -6.60 16.74 19.84
C PRO A 110 -6.11 15.88 21.03
N LEU A 111 -4.91 15.32 20.91
CA LEU A 111 -4.24 14.58 22.00
C LEU A 111 -3.46 15.56 22.88
N LYS A 112 -4.11 16.17 23.87
CA LYS A 112 -3.53 17.24 24.72
C LYS A 112 -2.30 16.79 25.51
N ALA A 113 -2.25 15.53 25.95
CA ALA A 113 -1.13 14.93 26.68
C ALA A 113 -0.38 13.87 25.84
N GLY A 114 -0.39 14.02 24.51
CA GLY A 114 0.15 13.02 23.59
C GLY A 114 -0.59 11.68 23.70
N LEU A 115 0.11 10.56 23.55
CA LEU A 115 -0.52 9.24 23.53
C LEU A 115 -1.20 8.86 24.86
N ALA A 116 -0.83 9.51 25.98
CA ALA A 116 -1.48 9.29 27.26
C ALA A 116 -2.96 9.72 27.24
N SER A 117 -3.33 10.69 26.38
CA SER A 117 -4.73 11.12 26.23
C SER A 117 -5.66 10.01 25.76
N LEU A 118 -5.16 8.96 25.11
CA LEU A 118 -5.99 7.82 24.69
C LEU A 118 -6.64 7.07 25.86
N LYS A 119 -6.16 7.30 27.09
CA LYS A 119 -6.77 6.74 28.32
C LYS A 119 -8.00 7.51 28.77
N GLU A 120 -8.14 8.77 28.36
CA GLU A 120 -9.26 9.63 28.73
C GLU A 120 -10.59 9.08 28.17
N ASN A 121 -11.70 9.43 28.85
CA ASN A 121 -13.03 8.88 28.53
C ASN A 121 -13.57 9.34 27.17
N GLU A 122 -13.04 10.44 26.61
CA GLU A 122 -13.40 10.90 25.27
C GLU A 122 -12.91 9.97 24.16
N PHE A 123 -11.87 9.15 24.43
CA PHE A 123 -11.38 8.11 23.54
C PHE A 123 -11.86 6.75 24.05
N ARG A 124 -13.06 6.33 23.62
CA ARG A 124 -13.70 5.08 24.05
C ARG A 124 -13.22 3.90 23.23
N LYS A 125 -12.97 4.10 21.94
CA LYS A 125 -12.44 3.10 21.03
C LYS A 125 -11.26 3.65 20.25
N VAL A 126 -10.18 2.86 20.20
CA VAL A 126 -8.94 3.21 19.48
C VAL A 126 -8.61 2.10 18.50
N ALA A 127 -8.55 2.42 17.21
CA ALA A 127 -8.25 1.42 16.20
C ALA A 127 -6.75 1.20 16.01
N ILE A 128 -6.35 -0.08 15.90
CA ILE A 128 -4.98 -0.50 15.56
C ILE A 128 -5.07 -1.55 14.46
N ALA A 129 -4.25 -1.45 13.42
CA ALA A 129 -4.20 -2.49 12.40
C ALA A 129 -3.67 -3.80 13.01
N ASN A 130 -4.08 -4.97 12.53
CA ASN A 130 -3.70 -6.25 13.10
C ASN A 130 -2.17 -6.40 13.01
N PRO A 131 -1.44 -6.45 14.14
CA PRO A 131 0.02 -6.48 14.14
C PRO A 131 0.60 -7.72 13.48
N ALA A 132 -0.17 -8.82 13.39
CA ALA A 132 0.24 -10.02 12.70
C ALA A 132 0.24 -9.88 11.17
N LEU A 133 -0.46 -8.88 10.62
CA LEU A 133 -0.62 -8.68 9.18
C LEU A 133 -0.09 -7.32 8.68
N ALA A 134 -0.12 -6.31 9.55
CA ALA A 134 0.10 -4.91 9.18
C ALA A 134 1.25 -4.31 10.01
N PRO A 135 2.36 -3.89 9.36
CA PRO A 135 3.52 -3.34 10.06
C PRO A 135 3.24 -2.10 10.92
N TYR A 136 2.27 -1.26 10.53
CA TYR A 136 1.85 -0.12 11.34
C TYR A 136 1.11 -0.53 12.63
N GLY A 137 0.44 -1.68 12.62
CA GLY A 137 -0.14 -2.28 13.82
C GLY A 137 0.93 -2.73 14.80
N GLU A 138 1.97 -3.39 14.27
CA GLU A 138 3.14 -3.80 15.06
C GLU A 138 3.86 -2.59 15.65
N ALA A 139 4.07 -1.52 14.86
CA ALA A 139 4.68 -0.28 15.33
C ALA A 139 3.84 0.42 16.43
N ALA A 140 2.51 0.41 16.29
CA ALA A 140 1.61 0.94 17.32
C ALA A 140 1.75 0.19 18.64
N LEU A 141 1.75 -1.15 18.62
CA LEU A 141 1.94 -1.94 19.83
C LEU A 141 3.34 -1.75 20.45
N GLN A 142 4.39 -1.62 19.64
CA GLN A 142 5.73 -1.29 20.15
C GLN A 142 5.72 0.04 20.91
N ALA A 143 5.08 1.07 20.35
CA ALA A 143 4.99 2.37 20.98
C ALA A 143 4.19 2.34 22.29
N LEU A 144 3.03 1.69 22.28
CA LEU A 144 2.19 1.55 23.48
C LEU A 144 2.90 0.76 24.59
N LYS A 145 3.61 -0.32 24.25
CA LYS A 145 4.40 -1.09 25.22
C LYS A 145 5.52 -0.24 25.82
N LYS A 146 6.27 0.49 25.00
CA LYS A 146 7.39 1.32 25.47
C LYS A 146 6.93 2.48 26.36
N LEU A 147 5.71 2.98 26.14
CA LEU A 147 5.07 3.99 26.99
C LEU A 147 4.30 3.40 28.18
N LYS A 148 4.28 2.07 28.35
CA LYS A 148 3.48 1.38 29.38
C LYS A 148 1.98 1.71 29.33
N LEU A 149 1.45 1.90 28.12
CA LEU A 149 0.03 2.19 27.86
C LEU A 149 -0.74 0.99 27.31
N ALA A 150 -0.06 -0.12 27.01
CA ALA A 150 -0.67 -1.26 26.34
C ALA A 150 -1.83 -1.87 27.15
N ASP A 151 -1.64 -2.08 28.45
CA ASP A 151 -2.64 -2.71 29.32
C ASP A 151 -3.85 -1.79 29.55
N ASP A 152 -3.60 -0.50 29.82
CA ASP A 152 -4.63 0.53 29.98
C ASP A 152 -5.53 0.66 28.74
N LEU A 153 -4.95 0.52 27.54
CA LEU A 153 -5.67 0.69 26.28
C LEU A 153 -6.25 -0.61 25.72
N GLN A 154 -5.78 -1.78 26.16
CA GLN A 154 -6.24 -3.08 25.68
C GLN A 154 -7.78 -3.19 25.57
N PRO A 155 -8.58 -2.81 26.58
CA PRO A 155 -10.04 -2.94 26.49
C PRO A 155 -10.69 -1.98 25.49
N LYS A 156 -9.97 -0.94 25.06
CA LYS A 156 -10.42 0.06 24.08
C LYS A 156 -10.00 -0.26 22.65
N ILE A 157 -9.08 -1.21 22.45
CA ILE A 157 -8.51 -1.48 21.13
C ILE A 157 -9.52 -2.19 20.23
N VAL A 158 -9.73 -1.62 19.05
CA VAL A 158 -10.47 -2.24 17.95
C VAL A 158 -9.47 -2.61 16.85
N TYR A 159 -9.32 -3.89 16.56
CA TYR A 159 -8.43 -4.31 15.48
C TYR A 159 -9.10 -4.22 14.11
N GLY A 160 -8.38 -3.67 13.14
CA GLY A 160 -8.70 -3.80 11.71
C GLY A 160 -7.62 -4.60 11.00
N GLU A 161 -7.93 -5.28 9.90
CA GLU A 161 -6.98 -6.06 9.09
C GLU A 161 -5.78 -5.22 8.60
N SER A 162 -6.01 -3.95 8.25
CA SER A 162 -5.02 -3.07 7.65
C SER A 162 -5.18 -1.61 8.09
N VAL A 163 -4.19 -0.78 7.74
CA VAL A 163 -4.25 0.68 7.93
C VAL A 163 -5.49 1.28 7.24
N ALA A 164 -5.86 0.81 6.04
CA ALA A 164 -7.04 1.31 5.34
C ALA A 164 -8.33 1.02 6.13
N GLN A 165 -8.43 -0.16 6.74
CA GLN A 165 -9.64 -0.52 7.49
C GLN A 165 -9.77 0.29 8.79
N VAL A 166 -8.68 0.52 9.53
CA VAL A 166 -8.74 1.35 10.74
C VAL A 166 -9.01 2.83 10.42
N ASN A 167 -8.53 3.32 9.26
CA ASN A 167 -8.90 4.65 8.77
C ASN A 167 -10.40 4.72 8.47
N GLN A 168 -10.96 3.69 7.85
CA GLN A 168 -12.40 3.61 7.60
C GLN A 168 -13.19 3.65 8.90
N TYR A 169 -12.76 2.92 9.94
CA TYR A 169 -13.41 2.97 11.25
C TYR A 169 -13.42 4.37 11.87
N LEU A 170 -12.33 5.13 11.71
CA LEU A 170 -12.27 6.51 12.19
C LEU A 170 -13.21 7.41 11.39
N LEU A 171 -13.17 7.30 10.06
CA LEU A 171 -13.97 8.09 9.13
C LEU A 171 -15.47 7.87 9.29
N THR A 172 -15.90 6.63 9.54
CA THR A 172 -17.31 6.31 9.83
C THR A 172 -17.71 6.61 11.27
N GLY A 173 -16.73 6.96 12.12
CA GLY A 173 -16.95 7.23 13.53
C GLY A 173 -17.17 6.00 14.41
N ALA A 174 -16.84 4.81 13.92
CA ALA A 174 -16.83 3.58 14.72
C ALA A 174 -15.75 3.59 15.82
N VAL A 175 -14.70 4.40 15.65
CA VAL A 175 -13.66 4.68 16.67
C VAL A 175 -13.41 6.18 16.81
N ASP A 176 -12.79 6.56 17.94
CA ASP A 176 -12.50 7.96 18.27
C ASP A 176 -11.07 8.37 17.84
N ALA A 177 -10.16 7.40 17.79
CA ALA A 177 -8.79 7.54 17.31
C ALA A 177 -8.32 6.27 16.58
N ALA A 178 -7.33 6.41 15.70
CA ALA A 178 -6.72 5.30 14.98
C ALA A 178 -5.20 5.50 14.85
N PHE A 179 -4.43 4.44 15.11
CA PHE A 179 -3.03 4.39 14.72
C PHE A 179 -2.93 4.12 13.22
N THR A 180 -2.28 5.02 12.49
CA THR A 180 -2.23 5.00 11.02
C THR A 180 -0.90 5.53 10.49
N ALA A 181 -0.75 5.59 9.18
CA ALA A 181 0.43 6.12 8.52
C ALA A 181 0.32 7.62 8.27
N LYS A 182 1.43 8.34 8.44
CA LYS A 182 1.52 9.78 8.12
C LYS A 182 1.09 10.09 6.68
N SER A 183 1.35 9.16 5.76
CA SER A 183 0.93 9.25 4.36
C SER A 183 -0.57 9.33 4.13
N ILE A 184 -1.38 8.80 5.05
CA ILE A 184 -2.84 8.86 4.97
C ILE A 184 -3.31 10.26 5.28
N VAL A 185 -2.82 10.87 6.37
CA VAL A 185 -3.24 12.21 6.80
C VAL A 185 -2.64 13.33 5.96
N PHE A 186 -1.69 13.01 5.08
CA PHE A 186 -1.14 13.93 4.07
C PHE A 186 -1.94 13.95 2.77
N GLU A 187 -2.84 12.99 2.55
CA GLU A 187 -3.74 12.99 1.40
C GLU A 187 -4.65 14.23 1.46
N PRO A 188 -4.74 15.05 0.39
CA PRO A 188 -5.52 16.29 0.40
C PRO A 188 -6.95 16.15 0.92
N ALA A 189 -7.65 15.08 0.54
CA ALA A 189 -9.02 14.83 0.98
C ALA A 189 -9.16 14.57 2.50
N GLN A 190 -8.06 14.25 3.19
CA GLN A 190 -8.05 13.93 4.62
C GLN A 190 -7.53 15.07 5.50
N LYS A 191 -6.96 16.14 4.91
CA LYS A 191 -6.32 17.24 5.67
C LYS A 191 -7.27 18.02 6.57
N SER A 192 -8.56 18.06 6.24
CA SER A 192 -9.59 18.79 7.00
C SER A 192 -10.34 17.93 8.02
N ILE A 193 -10.00 16.64 8.15
CA ILE A 193 -10.73 15.71 8.99
C ILE A 193 -9.93 15.43 10.26
N GLY A 194 -10.47 15.88 11.41
CA GLY A 194 -9.87 15.63 12.72
C GLY A 194 -8.47 16.25 12.89
N THR A 195 -7.68 15.67 13.78
CA THR A 195 -6.31 16.08 14.07
C THR A 195 -5.40 14.86 14.12
N TRP A 196 -4.10 15.05 13.95
CA TRP A 196 -3.15 13.96 14.06
C TRP A 196 -1.92 14.35 14.85
N THR A 197 -1.32 13.37 15.52
CA THR A 197 -0.06 13.51 16.28
C THR A 197 0.92 12.46 15.80
N GLU A 198 2.13 12.88 15.42
CA GLU A 198 3.19 11.94 15.05
C GLU A 198 3.69 11.18 16.29
N VAL A 199 3.75 9.86 16.18
CA VAL A 199 4.35 9.02 17.22
C VAL A 199 5.86 9.08 17.08
N SER A 200 6.55 9.41 18.16
CA SER A 200 8.01 9.51 18.17
C SER A 200 8.67 8.25 17.61
N SER A 201 9.56 8.42 16.63
CA SER A 201 10.29 7.30 16.00
C SER A 201 11.21 6.55 16.95
N LYS A 202 11.46 7.08 18.16
CA LYS A 202 12.18 6.35 19.23
C LYS A 202 11.32 5.26 19.88
N LEU A 203 10.01 5.23 19.60
CA LEU A 203 9.05 4.34 20.25
C LEU A 203 8.81 3.01 19.51
N TYR A 204 9.26 2.90 18.27
CA TYR A 204 9.08 1.73 17.42
C TYR A 204 10.28 1.56 16.48
N ARG A 205 10.46 0.35 15.94
CA ARG A 205 11.48 0.09 14.92
C ARG A 205 11.19 0.89 13.64
N PRO A 206 12.21 1.39 12.92
CA PRO A 206 12.00 2.11 11.67
C PRO A 206 11.12 1.33 10.69
N ILE A 207 10.14 2.00 10.10
CA ILE A 207 9.19 1.40 9.15
C ILE A 207 9.80 1.48 7.74
N ALA A 208 10.82 0.65 7.49
CA ALA A 208 11.50 0.56 6.19
C ALA A 208 10.64 -0.24 5.19
N GLN A 209 10.15 0.41 4.13
CA GLN A 209 9.19 -0.18 3.19
C GLN A 209 9.89 -0.82 2.00
N GLY A 210 9.61 -2.10 1.76
CA GLY A 210 10.28 -2.91 0.75
C GLY A 210 9.50 -3.04 -0.55
N VAL A 211 10.22 -3.06 -1.66
CA VAL A 211 9.67 -3.41 -2.98
C VAL A 211 10.40 -4.61 -3.59
N VAL A 212 9.64 -5.49 -4.23
CA VAL A 212 10.11 -6.62 -5.04
C VAL A 212 9.30 -6.76 -6.32
N ILE A 213 9.92 -7.37 -7.34
CA ILE A 213 9.25 -7.87 -8.54
C ILE A 213 8.95 -9.35 -8.31
N ILE A 214 7.72 -9.79 -8.62
CA ILE A 214 7.24 -11.15 -8.34
C ILE A 214 7.55 -12.08 -9.54
N LYS A 215 8.01 -13.31 -9.25
CA LYS A 215 8.14 -14.44 -10.19
C LYS A 215 6.74 -15.03 -10.42
N PRO A 216 5.97 -14.43 -11.34
CA PRO A 216 5.84 -15.01 -12.68
C PRO A 216 5.96 -13.94 -13.79
N ALA A 217 6.42 -12.72 -13.45
CA ALA A 217 6.49 -11.60 -14.38
C ALA A 217 7.40 -11.86 -15.61
N ALA A 218 8.28 -12.86 -15.54
CA ALA A 218 9.26 -13.24 -16.57
C ALA A 218 8.67 -13.57 -17.97
N GLY A 219 7.35 -13.76 -18.10
CA GLY A 219 6.71 -14.01 -19.39
C GLY A 219 6.13 -12.77 -20.08
N LYS A 220 5.17 -12.09 -19.42
CA LYS A 220 4.30 -11.11 -20.10
C LYS A 220 4.53 -9.64 -19.73
N ASN A 221 4.93 -9.35 -18.49
CA ASN A 221 5.01 -7.96 -17.97
C ASN A 221 6.39 -7.57 -17.40
N SER A 222 7.41 -8.43 -17.47
CA SER A 222 8.71 -8.23 -16.81
C SER A 222 9.34 -6.86 -17.08
N LYS A 223 9.30 -6.39 -18.34
CA LYS A 223 9.85 -5.09 -18.72
C LYS A 223 9.12 -3.92 -18.05
N TYR A 224 7.80 -4.02 -17.91
CA TYR A 224 6.98 -2.98 -17.28
C TYR A 224 7.11 -3.01 -15.76
N ALA A 225 7.21 -4.20 -15.17
CA ALA A 225 7.51 -4.36 -13.75
C ALA A 225 8.87 -3.76 -13.40
N GLN A 226 9.89 -4.02 -14.22
CA GLN A 226 11.22 -3.42 -14.06
C GLN A 226 11.20 -1.90 -14.26
N ALA A 227 10.45 -1.40 -15.25
CA ALA A 227 10.30 0.04 -15.47
C ALA A 227 9.63 0.73 -14.26
N PHE A 228 8.56 0.15 -13.71
CA PHE A 228 7.92 0.69 -12.51
C PHE A 228 8.84 0.61 -11.29
N TYR A 229 9.52 -0.52 -11.09
CA TYR A 229 10.53 -0.68 -10.04
C TYR A 229 11.59 0.43 -10.12
N ASN A 230 12.16 0.68 -11.30
CA ASN A 230 13.14 1.74 -11.51
C ASN A 230 12.54 3.13 -11.27
N PHE A 231 11.30 3.35 -11.72
CA PHE A 231 10.59 4.60 -11.51
C PHE A 231 10.46 4.97 -10.03
N LEU A 232 10.20 4.00 -9.13
CA LEU A 232 10.12 4.24 -7.68
C LEU A 232 11.39 4.88 -7.10
N PHE A 233 12.55 4.67 -7.72
CA PHE A 233 13.83 5.23 -7.28
C PHE A 233 14.23 6.53 -8.00
N SER A 234 13.42 6.98 -8.97
CA SER A 234 13.65 8.24 -9.70
C SER A 234 13.50 9.47 -8.80
N ALA A 235 14.07 10.60 -9.23
CA ALA A 235 13.90 11.88 -8.53
C ALA A 235 12.41 12.27 -8.40
N LYS A 236 11.62 12.02 -9.45
CA LYS A 236 10.17 12.30 -9.48
C LYS A 236 9.42 11.50 -8.42
N ALA A 237 9.65 10.19 -8.33
CA ALA A 237 9.01 9.34 -7.34
C ALA A 237 9.44 9.70 -5.91
N LYS A 238 10.74 9.97 -5.69
CA LYS A 238 11.24 10.43 -4.38
C LYS A 238 10.57 11.74 -3.92
N GLN A 239 10.34 12.68 -4.84
CA GLN A 239 9.61 13.90 -4.53
C GLN A 239 8.15 13.61 -4.13
N ILE A 240 7.47 12.73 -4.88
CA ILE A 240 6.10 12.30 -4.56
C ILE A 240 6.04 11.64 -3.18
N PHE A 241 6.97 10.73 -2.85
CA PHE A 241 7.05 10.14 -1.52
C PHE A 241 7.18 11.19 -0.41
N LYS A 242 8.10 12.16 -0.57
CA LYS A 242 8.28 13.26 0.40
C LYS A 242 7.02 14.10 0.59
N GLN A 243 6.28 14.39 -0.49
CA GLN A 243 5.01 15.13 -0.43
C GLN A 243 3.94 14.40 0.39
N TYR A 244 4.04 13.08 0.51
CA TYR A 244 3.17 12.23 1.32
C TYR A 244 3.79 11.86 2.67
N GLY A 245 4.81 12.59 3.14
CA GLY A 245 5.37 12.42 4.48
C GLY A 245 6.28 11.21 4.68
N TYR A 246 6.69 10.53 3.60
CA TYR A 246 7.73 9.50 3.64
C TYR A 246 9.14 10.13 3.69
N ARG A 247 10.09 9.39 4.25
CA ARG A 247 11.51 9.78 4.33
C ARG A 247 12.39 8.94 3.41
#